data_AF-A0A950L900-F1
#
_entry.id   AF-A0A950L900-F1
#
_cell.length_a   1.000
_cell.length_b   1.000
_cell.length_c   1.000
_cell.angle_alpha   90.00
_cell.angle_beta   90.00
_cell.angle_gamma   90.00
#
_symmetry.space_group_name_H-M   'P 1'
#
loop_
_entity.id
_entity.type
_entity.pdbx_description
1 polymer ?
#
loop_
_entity_poly.entity_id
_entity_poly.type
_entity_poly.pdbx_seq_one_letter_code
_entity_poly.pdbx_strand_id
1 'polypeptide(L)' 'VVSRKCAVPYLYRFELMGTDEDVEAVRAGLADFWKDDTCPRASQLQTL' A
#
# COMPACT_ATOMS: atom_id res chain seq x y z
N VAL A 1 3.98 14.01 0.41
CA VAL A 1 3.43 12.64 0.35
C VAL A 1 3.33 12.11 1.78
N VAL A 2 2.15 11.62 2.19
CA VAL A 2 1.90 11.12 3.56
C VAL A 2 2.80 9.92 3.91
N SER A 3 3.02 9.02 2.95
CA SER A 3 3.88 7.84 3.10
C SER A 3 5.25 8.16 3.71
N ARG A 4 5.91 9.21 3.21
CA ARG A 4 7.21 9.66 3.71
C ARG A 4 7.18 10.19 5.15
N LYS A 5 6.08 10.84 5.56
CA LYS A 5 5.96 11.38 6.93
C LYS A 5 5.68 10.27 7.95
N CYS A 6 4.91 9.27 7.53
CA CYS A 6 4.50 8.17 8.39
C CYS A 6 5.40 6.93 8.24
N ALA A 7 6.47 7.01 7.44
CA ALA A 7 7.35 5.89 7.12
C ALA A 7 6.61 4.62 6.65
N VAL A 8 5.50 4.79 5.92
CA VAL A 8 4.72 3.68 5.34
C VAL A 8 5.02 3.53 3.85
N PRO A 9 4.93 2.32 3.28
CA PRO A 9 5.15 2.09 1.86
C PRO A 9 4.11 2.82 0.98
N TYR A 10 4.56 3.29 -0.18
CA TYR A 10 3.71 3.93 -1.18
C TYR A 10 3.30 2.90 -2.23
N LEU A 11 2.02 2.50 -2.23
CA LEU A 11 1.56 1.34 -3.00
C LEU A 11 1.16 1.68 -4.44
N TYR A 12 0.36 2.72 -4.65
CA TYR A 12 -0.19 3.04 -5.97
C TYR A 12 -0.62 4.52 -6.09
N ARG A 13 -0.76 5.01 -7.33
CA ARG A 13 -1.25 6.35 -7.69
C ARG A 13 -2.18 6.26 -8.90
N PHE A 14 -3.33 6.93 -8.81
CA PHE A 14 -4.25 7.14 -9.93
C PHE A 14 -4.65 8.62 -10.03
N GLU A 15 -5.32 9.01 -11.12
CA GLU A 15 -5.75 10.40 -11.38
C GLU A 15 -7.28 10.52 -11.36
N LEU A 16 -7.79 11.65 -10.84
CA LEU A 16 -9.23 11.92 -10.68
C LEU A 16 -9.94 10.77 -9.95
N MET A 17 -10.88 10.10 -10.63
CA MET A 17 -11.66 8.97 -10.12
C MET A 17 -10.99 7.61 -10.36
N GLY A 18 -9.86 7.60 -11.08
CA GLY A 18 -9.22 6.37 -11.57
C GLY A 18 -9.97 5.75 -12.76
N THR A 19 -9.34 4.74 -13.35
CA THR A 19 -9.93 3.88 -14.38
C THR A 19 -10.19 2.47 -13.85
N ASP A 20 -10.85 1.62 -14.64
CA ASP A 20 -11.05 0.22 -14.27
C ASP A 20 -9.71 -0.52 -14.14
N GLU A 21 -8.71 -0.16 -14.95
CA GLU A 21 -7.35 -0.69 -14.85
C GLU A 21 -6.68 -0.32 -13.52
N ASP A 22 -6.92 0.89 -13.01
CA ASP A 22 -6.41 1.31 -11.70
C ASP A 22 -7.03 0.46 -10.58
N VAL A 23 -8.32 0.11 -10.71
CA VAL A 23 -9.01 -0.77 -9.75
C VAL A 23 -8.40 -2.17 -9.77
N GLU A 24 -8.14 -2.72 -10.95
CA GLU A 24 -7.49 -4.03 -11.10
C GLU A 24 -6.07 -4.02 -10.52
N ALA A 25 -5.28 -3.00 -10.84
CA ALA A 25 -3.91 -2.85 -10.35
C ALA A 25 -3.87 -2.75 -8.81
N VAL A 26 -4.76 -1.95 -8.21
CA VAL A 26 -4.87 -1.85 -6.75
C VAL A 26 -5.28 -3.19 -6.15
N ARG A 27 -6.29 -3.87 -6.69
CA ARG A 27 -6.75 -5.16 -6.14
C ARG A 27 -5.66 -6.22 -6.19
N ALA A 28 -4.94 -6.33 -7.31
CA ALA A 28 -3.83 -7.26 -7.44
C ALA A 28 -2.69 -6.91 -6.47
N GLY A 29 -2.29 -5.63 -6.41
CA GLY A 29 -1.24 -5.16 -5.51
C GLY A 29 -1.58 -5.37 -4.03
N LEU A 30 -2.83 -5.17 -3.61
CA LEU A 30 -3.28 -5.48 -2.26
C LEU A 30 -3.31 -7.01 -2.03
N ALA A 31 -3.72 -7.82 -3.00
CA ALA A 31 -3.66 -9.27 -2.81
C ALA A 31 -2.23 -9.78 -2.55
N ASP A 32 -1.22 -9.18 -3.18
CA ASP A 32 0.18 -9.57 -3.01
C ASP A 32 0.82 -8.95 -1.76
N PHE A 33 0.48 -7.70 -1.42
CA PHE A 33 0.98 -7.04 -0.21
C PHE A 33 0.65 -7.79 1.09
N TRP A 34 -0.49 -8.48 1.14
CA TRP A 34 -0.89 -9.28 2.32
C TRP A 34 -0.34 -10.71 2.32
N LYS A 35 0.15 -11.22 1.18
CA LYS A 35 0.79 -12.54 1.11
C LYS A 35 2.23 -12.50 1.61
N ASP A 36 2.89 -11.38 1.39
CA ASP A 36 4.28 -11.18 1.77
C ASP A 36 4.40 -10.57 3.18
N ASP A 37 5.55 -10.73 3.84
CA ASP A 37 5.85 -10.07 5.12
C ASP A 37 6.02 -8.52 4.97
N THR A 38 5.69 -7.97 3.80
CA THR A 38 5.77 -6.53 3.47
C THR A 38 4.70 -5.70 4.15
N CYS A 39 3.58 -6.32 4.55
CA CYS A 39 2.71 -5.73 5.56
C CYS A 39 3.50 -5.70 6.88
N PRO A 40 3.84 -4.52 7.42
CA PRO A 40 4.51 -4.47 8.70
C PRO A 40 3.59 -5.17 9.70
N ARG A 41 4.04 -6.32 10.23
CA ARG A 41 3.34 -6.94 11.35
C ARG A 41 3.20 -5.86 12.40
N ALA A 42 2.02 -5.74 13.02
CA ALA A 42 1.74 -4.69 14.00
C ALA A 42 2.81 -4.61 15.12
N SER A 43 3.55 -5.70 15.37
CA SER A 43 4.71 -5.75 16.26
C SER A 43 5.94 -4.94 15.81
N GLN A 44 6.14 -4.69 14.50
CA GLN A 44 7.27 -3.90 13.98
C GLN A 44 7.05 -2.39 14.04
N LEU A 45 5.79 -1.95 14.23
CA LEU A 45 5.44 -0.54 14.43
C LEU A 45 5.49 -0.13 15.92
N GLN A 46 5.75 -1.07 16.84
CA GLN A 46 5.85 -0.81 18.28
C GLN A 46 7.24 -0.30 18.72
N THR A 47 8.21 -0.20 17.81
CA THR A 47 9.58 0.26 18.11
C THR A 47 9.83 1.73 17.72
N LEU A 48 8.77 2.50 17.46
CA LEU A 48 8.84 3.96 17.26
C LEU A 48 8.43 4.72 18.52
#